data_AF-A0AAW8V767-F1
#
_entry.id   AF-A0AAW8V767-F1
#
_cell.length_a   1.000
_cell.length_b   1.000
_cell.length_c   1.000
_cell.angle_alpha   90.00
_cell.angle_beta   90.00
_cell.angle_gamma   90.00
#
_symmetry.space_group_name_H-M   'P 1'
#
loop_
_entity.id
_entity.type
_entity.pdbx_description
1 polymer ?
#
loop_
_entity_poly.entity_id
_entity_poly.type
_entity_poly.pdbx_seq_one_letter_code
_entity_poly.pdbx_strand_id
1 'polypeptide(L)'
;MKNRRLNFKLFFLIIFSLFSTLSWSKTITLYLDPASLPALNQLMDFTQNNEDKTHPRIFGLSRFKIPDNIITQYQNIHFVELKDNRPTEALFTILDQYPGNIELDIHLNIAHSVQLIRPILAYRFKHLNRVSIQRLNLYDDGSMEYVDLEKEENKDISAEIKQAEKQLSHYLLTGKIKFDNPTIARYVWQSAFPVKYHFLSTDYFEKAEFLQPLKEYLAENYQKMDWTAYQQLTPEQQAFYLTLVGFNDEVKQSLEVQQAKFIFTGTTTWEGNTDVREYYAQQQLNLLNHFTQAEGDLFIGDHYKIYFKGHPRGGEINDYILNNAKNITNIPANISFEVLMMTGLLPDKVGGVASSLYFSLPKEKISHIIFTSNKQVKSKEDALNNPYVKVMRRLGIIDESQVIFWDSLKQL
;
A
#
# COMPACT_ATOMS: atom_id res chain seq x y z
N MET A 1 78.87 -29.20 4.59
CA MET A 1 77.77 -28.97 3.63
C MET A 1 76.45 -28.94 4.38
N LYS A 2 76.00 -27.73 4.75
CA LYS A 2 74.77 -27.47 5.52
C LYS A 2 73.66 -26.98 4.58
N ASN A 3 72.43 -27.22 5.02
CA ASN A 3 71.17 -26.59 4.59
C ASN A 3 70.49 -27.08 3.30
N ARG A 4 69.72 -28.17 3.43
CA ARG A 4 68.47 -28.40 2.69
C ARG A 4 67.37 -28.90 3.65
N ARG A 5 66.92 -28.02 4.56
CA ARG A 5 65.69 -28.21 5.36
C ARG A 5 65.06 -26.84 5.64
N LEU A 6 64.69 -26.14 4.58
CA LEU A 6 63.94 -24.88 4.71
C LEU A 6 63.12 -24.62 3.44
N ASN A 7 62.22 -25.53 3.07
CA ASN A 7 61.25 -25.26 2.00
C ASN A 7 59.97 -26.12 2.05
N PHE A 8 59.65 -26.72 3.21
CA PHE A 8 58.43 -27.52 3.37
C PHE A 8 57.43 -26.97 4.41
N LYS A 9 57.79 -25.88 5.11
CA LYS A 9 56.90 -25.22 6.09
C LYS A 9 56.26 -23.92 5.59
N LEU A 10 56.69 -23.38 4.44
CA LEU A 10 56.12 -22.16 3.88
C LEU A 10 54.91 -22.41 2.98
N PHE A 11 54.74 -23.64 2.47
CA PHE A 11 53.61 -23.98 1.60
C PHE A 11 52.30 -24.26 2.38
N PHE A 12 52.40 -24.62 3.67
CA PHE A 12 51.23 -24.84 4.53
C PHE A 12 50.68 -23.56 5.17
N LEU A 13 51.46 -22.47 5.20
CA LEU A 13 51.02 -21.18 5.76
C LEU A 13 50.30 -20.30 4.74
N ILE A 14 50.44 -20.56 3.44
CA ILE A 14 49.77 -19.79 2.38
C ILE A 14 48.39 -20.39 2.03
N ILE A 15 48.15 -21.67 2.34
CA ILE A 15 46.82 -22.30 2.14
C ILE A 15 45.88 -22.01 3.33
N PHE A 16 46.39 -21.66 4.51
CA PHE A 16 45.56 -21.27 5.66
C PHE A 16 45.24 -19.77 5.75
N SER A 17 45.85 -18.91 4.92
CA SER A 17 45.49 -17.49 4.80
C SER A 17 44.55 -17.17 3.63
N LEU A 18 44.17 -18.20 2.86
CA LEU A 18 43.19 -18.11 1.75
C LEU A 18 41.80 -18.65 2.13
N PHE A 19 41.64 -19.12 3.37
CA PHE A 19 40.36 -19.08 4.07
C PHE A 19 40.26 -17.78 4.86
N SER A 20 40.40 -16.63 4.20
CA SER A 20 39.51 -15.55 4.61
C SER A 20 38.13 -16.13 4.44
N THR A 21 37.41 -16.29 5.55
CA THR A 21 35.99 -16.59 5.50
C THR A 21 35.41 -15.60 4.50
N LEU A 22 35.04 -16.05 3.30
CA LEU A 22 33.93 -15.43 2.60
C LEU A 22 32.81 -15.52 3.63
N SER A 23 32.65 -14.46 4.42
CA SER A 23 31.51 -14.30 5.29
C SER A 23 30.36 -14.10 4.33
N TRP A 24 29.71 -15.20 3.95
CA TRP A 24 28.46 -15.13 3.22
C TRP A 24 27.49 -14.31 4.07
N SER A 25 27.13 -13.12 3.57
CA SER A 25 26.16 -12.24 4.21
C SER A 25 24.80 -12.91 4.10
N LYS A 26 24.04 -12.93 5.21
CA LYS A 26 22.67 -13.47 5.21
C LYS A 26 21.70 -12.33 4.95
N THR A 27 20.97 -12.38 3.85
CA THR A 27 19.89 -11.42 3.62
C THR A 27 18.69 -11.75 4.52
N ILE A 28 18.12 -10.73 5.14
CA ILE A 28 16.85 -10.80 5.88
C ILE A 28 15.89 -9.84 5.20
N THR A 29 14.72 -10.34 4.81
CA THR A 29 13.67 -9.50 4.22
C THR A 29 12.67 -9.05 5.28
N LEU A 30 12.40 -7.74 5.33
CA LEU A 30 11.46 -7.13 6.26
C LEU A 30 10.28 -6.55 5.47
N TYR A 31 9.07 -6.97 5.81
CA TYR A 31 7.82 -6.48 5.22
C TYR A 31 7.05 -5.69 6.28
N LEU A 32 7.05 -4.36 6.18
CA LEU A 32 6.49 -3.47 7.19
C LEU A 32 5.44 -2.53 6.58
N ASP A 33 4.21 -2.62 7.07
CA ASP A 33 3.12 -1.74 6.65
C ASP A 33 2.00 -1.66 7.71
N PRO A 34 1.57 -0.44 8.12
CA PRO A 34 0.37 -0.26 8.93
C PRO A 34 -0.92 -0.23 8.07
N ALA A 35 -0.81 -0.08 6.76
CA ALA A 35 -1.92 0.12 5.84
C ALA A 35 -2.28 -1.16 5.07
N SER A 36 -2.79 -0.97 3.84
CA SER A 36 -3.28 -2.06 2.99
C SER A 36 -2.48 -2.19 1.70
N LEU A 37 -2.28 -1.09 0.97
CA LEU A 37 -1.71 -1.15 -0.37
C LEU A 37 -0.24 -1.61 -0.40
N PRO A 38 0.66 -1.10 0.47
CA PRO A 38 2.02 -1.65 0.57
C PRO A 38 2.02 -3.11 1.00
N ALA A 39 1.22 -3.49 2.00
CA ALA A 39 1.13 -4.87 2.47
C ALA A 39 0.71 -5.85 1.35
N LEU A 40 -0.22 -5.47 0.46
CA LEU A 40 -0.63 -6.31 -0.67
C LEU A 40 0.53 -6.56 -1.64
N ASN A 41 1.31 -5.52 -1.97
CA ASN A 41 2.48 -5.66 -2.82
C ASN A 41 3.59 -6.48 -2.13
N GLN A 42 3.74 -6.34 -0.81
CA GLN A 42 4.70 -7.11 -0.02
C GLN A 42 4.32 -8.59 0.08
N LEU A 43 3.02 -8.90 0.21
CA LEU A 43 2.51 -10.27 0.14
C LEU A 43 2.63 -10.86 -1.26
N MET A 44 2.54 -10.04 -2.31
CA MET A 44 2.84 -10.45 -3.68
C MET A 44 4.32 -10.82 -3.83
N ASP A 45 5.25 -9.99 -3.35
CA ASP A 45 6.69 -10.29 -3.35
C ASP A 45 7.01 -11.57 -2.55
N PHE A 46 6.40 -11.75 -1.38
CA PHE A 46 6.51 -13.00 -0.62
C PHE A 46 5.98 -14.20 -1.42
N THR A 47 4.87 -14.03 -2.17
CA THR A 47 4.28 -15.08 -3.00
C THR A 47 5.20 -15.47 -4.17
N GLN A 48 5.80 -14.49 -4.84
CA GLN A 48 6.75 -14.74 -5.93
C GLN A 48 7.99 -15.49 -5.46
N ASN A 49 8.39 -15.29 -4.19
CA ASN A 49 9.52 -15.94 -3.56
C ASN A 49 9.10 -17.10 -2.63
N ASN A 50 7.87 -17.61 -2.77
CA ASN A 50 7.29 -18.55 -1.81
C ASN A 50 7.97 -19.93 -1.86
N GLU A 51 8.67 -20.28 -2.94
CA GLU A 51 9.40 -21.55 -3.07
C GLU A 51 10.61 -21.64 -2.13
N ASP A 52 11.23 -20.52 -1.77
CA ASP A 52 12.27 -20.51 -0.73
C ASP A 52 11.63 -20.58 0.67
N LYS A 53 11.62 -21.79 1.22
CA LYS A 53 11.04 -22.10 2.53
C LYS A 53 11.95 -21.73 3.71
N THR A 54 13.15 -21.20 3.49
CA THR A 54 14.16 -21.00 4.56
C THR A 54 14.72 -19.58 4.65
N HIS A 55 14.52 -18.75 3.63
CA HIS A 55 14.91 -17.35 3.65
C HIS A 55 14.31 -16.61 4.86
N PRO A 56 15.14 -15.91 5.67
CA PRO A 56 14.66 -15.15 6.82
C PRO A 56 13.69 -14.03 6.42
N ARG A 57 12.49 -14.06 6.99
CA ARG A 57 11.46 -13.05 6.72
C ARG A 57 10.87 -12.55 8.04
N ILE A 58 10.68 -11.23 8.14
CA ILE A 58 10.05 -10.59 9.28
C ILE A 58 8.83 -9.82 8.78
N PHE A 59 7.64 -10.20 9.24
CA PHE A 59 6.38 -9.58 8.85
C PHE A 59 5.86 -8.66 9.96
N GLY A 60 5.66 -7.39 9.62
CA GLY A 60 4.96 -6.39 10.41
C GLY A 60 3.84 -5.75 9.60
N LEU A 61 2.85 -6.56 9.22
CA LEU A 61 1.72 -6.16 8.38
C LEU A 61 0.46 -6.03 9.23
N SER A 62 0.11 -4.82 9.65
CA SER A 62 -0.88 -4.61 10.73
C SER A 62 -2.30 -5.07 10.39
N ARG A 63 -2.64 -5.13 9.09
CA ARG A 63 -3.98 -5.50 8.60
C ARG A 63 -4.09 -6.92 8.07
N PHE A 64 -2.98 -7.66 8.02
CA PHE A 64 -2.94 -9.00 7.43
C PHE A 64 -2.39 -10.01 8.42
N LYS A 65 -3.19 -11.02 8.73
CA LYS A 65 -2.75 -12.18 9.51
C LYS A 65 -2.43 -13.30 8.53
N ILE A 66 -1.15 -13.67 8.44
CA ILE A 66 -0.76 -14.87 7.68
C ILE A 66 -1.36 -16.10 8.37
N PRO A 67 -2.08 -16.97 7.64
CA PRO A 67 -2.65 -18.19 8.19
C PRO A 67 -1.62 -19.17 8.75
N ASP A 68 -1.94 -19.82 9.88
CA ASP A 68 -1.00 -20.73 10.57
C ASP A 68 -0.53 -21.89 9.68
N ASN A 69 -1.41 -22.42 8.83
CA ASN A 69 -1.09 -23.47 7.87
C ASN A 69 -0.11 -23.02 6.77
N ILE A 70 0.00 -21.72 6.49
CA ILE A 70 1.05 -21.16 5.64
C ILE A 70 2.33 -21.01 6.45
N ILE A 71 2.25 -20.45 7.66
CA ILE A 71 3.41 -20.21 8.54
C ILE A 71 4.22 -21.48 8.76
N THR A 72 3.55 -22.61 9.04
CA THR A 72 4.22 -23.90 9.33
C THR A 72 5.01 -24.48 8.14
N GLN A 73 4.83 -23.95 6.92
CA GLN A 73 5.58 -24.37 5.73
C GLN A 73 6.95 -23.69 5.62
N TYR A 74 7.22 -22.65 6.41
CA TYR A 74 8.44 -21.86 6.35
C TYR A 74 9.27 -21.98 7.62
N GLN A 75 10.59 -21.97 7.45
CA GLN A 75 11.57 -21.76 8.52
C GLN A 75 12.01 -20.30 8.52
N ASN A 76 12.51 -19.81 9.66
CA ASN A 76 13.02 -18.44 9.82
C ASN A 76 12.00 -17.33 9.48
N ILE A 77 10.70 -17.63 9.63
CA ILE A 77 9.62 -16.67 9.53
C ILE A 77 9.30 -16.09 10.91
N HIS A 78 9.24 -14.77 11.01
CA HIS A 78 9.04 -14.03 12.25
C HIS A 78 7.96 -12.97 12.08
N PHE A 79 7.36 -12.56 13.19
CA PHE A 79 6.30 -11.56 13.23
C PHE A 79 6.63 -10.47 14.25
N VAL A 80 6.37 -9.22 13.90
CA VAL A 80 6.58 -8.07 14.77
C VAL A 80 5.36 -7.14 14.72
N GLU A 81 4.88 -6.73 15.89
CA GLU A 81 3.81 -5.75 15.98
C GLU A 81 4.31 -4.35 15.59
N LEU A 82 3.47 -3.58 14.89
CA LEU A 82 3.67 -2.16 14.68
C LEU A 82 2.84 -1.35 15.67
N LYS A 83 3.50 -0.44 16.40
CA LYS A 83 2.86 0.54 17.27
C LYS A 83 3.29 1.95 16.87
N ASP A 84 2.32 2.86 16.73
CA ASP A 84 2.56 4.24 16.28
C ASP A 84 3.38 4.31 14.97
N ASN A 85 3.07 3.42 14.02
CA ASN A 85 3.78 3.26 12.74
C ASN A 85 5.27 2.91 12.89
N ARG A 86 5.63 2.15 13.93
CA ARG A 86 7.00 1.64 14.15
C ARG A 86 6.97 0.18 14.60
N PRO A 87 7.90 -0.68 14.14
CA PRO A 87 8.13 -1.97 14.76
C PRO A 87 8.48 -1.81 16.24
N THR A 88 7.92 -2.67 17.09
CA THR A 88 8.29 -2.70 18.51
C THR A 88 9.72 -3.21 18.70
N GLU A 89 10.28 -3.05 19.91
CA GLU A 89 11.64 -3.52 20.24
C GLU A 89 11.81 -5.04 20.14
N ALA A 90 10.70 -5.80 20.05
CA ALA A 90 10.74 -7.23 19.72
C ALA A 90 11.48 -7.51 18.40
N LEU A 91 11.56 -6.52 17.49
CA LEU A 91 12.40 -6.59 16.29
C LEU A 91 13.87 -6.90 16.62
N PHE A 92 14.43 -6.32 17.68
CA PHE A 92 15.83 -6.55 18.05
C PHE A 92 16.06 -7.98 18.49
N THR A 93 15.14 -8.54 19.30
CA THR A 93 15.16 -9.95 19.70
C THR A 93 15.14 -10.90 18.50
N ILE A 94 14.41 -10.54 17.43
CA ILE A 94 14.39 -11.33 16.19
C ILE A 94 15.74 -11.22 15.47
N LEU A 95 16.26 -10.01 15.29
CA LEU A 95 17.52 -9.77 14.57
C LEU A 95 18.74 -10.33 15.32
N ASP A 96 18.70 -10.45 16.64
CA ASP A 96 19.75 -11.04 17.47
C ASP A 96 19.90 -12.56 17.25
N GLN A 97 18.88 -13.23 16.68
CA GLN A 97 18.97 -14.64 16.28
C GLN A 97 19.89 -14.84 15.05
N TYR A 98 20.34 -13.77 14.41
CA TYR A 98 21.23 -13.79 13.25
C TYR A 98 22.57 -13.08 13.60
N PRO A 99 23.52 -13.77 14.27
CA PRO A 99 24.72 -13.16 14.84
C PRO A 99 25.82 -12.82 13.81
N GLY A 100 25.72 -13.35 12.58
CA GLY A 100 26.68 -13.09 11.51
C GLY A 100 26.52 -11.73 10.83
N ASN A 101 27.23 -11.56 9.72
CA ASN A 101 27.01 -10.44 8.82
C ASN A 101 25.65 -10.59 8.13
N ILE A 102 24.82 -9.57 8.22
CA ILE A 102 23.48 -9.54 7.68
C ILE A 102 23.24 -8.32 6.80
N GLU A 103 22.48 -8.53 5.75
CA GLU A 103 22.01 -7.54 4.80
C GLU A 103 20.50 -7.42 4.90
N LEU A 104 19.98 -6.21 5.07
CA LEU A 104 18.54 -5.99 5.23
C LEU A 104 17.92 -5.55 3.91
N ASP A 105 16.99 -6.37 3.40
CA ASP A 105 16.10 -6.02 2.28
C ASP A 105 14.76 -5.56 2.86
N ILE A 106 14.45 -4.26 2.73
CA ILE A 106 13.39 -3.64 3.54
C ILE A 106 12.29 -3.11 2.63
N HIS A 107 11.07 -3.58 2.86
CA HIS A 107 9.87 -3.15 2.17
C HIS A 107 9.02 -2.28 3.11
N LEU A 108 8.69 -1.06 2.67
CA LEU A 108 8.07 -0.02 3.49
C LEU A 108 6.88 0.65 2.79
N ASN A 109 6.00 1.21 3.61
CA ASN A 109 5.03 2.25 3.21
C ASN A 109 5.73 3.62 3.06
N ILE A 110 5.50 4.35 1.96
CA ILE A 110 6.15 5.64 1.67
C ILE A 110 5.78 6.70 2.72
N ALA A 111 4.49 6.95 2.95
CA ALA A 111 4.00 7.93 3.91
C ALA A 111 4.56 7.73 5.33
N HIS A 112 4.82 6.49 5.71
CA HIS A 112 5.28 6.10 7.05
C HIS A 112 6.75 5.64 7.14
N SER A 113 7.49 5.71 6.03
CA SER A 113 8.85 5.17 5.89
C SER A 113 9.81 5.63 7.00
N VAL A 114 9.81 6.92 7.34
CA VAL A 114 10.69 7.51 8.37
C VAL A 114 10.49 6.85 9.74
N GLN A 115 9.24 6.54 10.09
CA GLN A 115 8.90 5.94 11.39
C GLN A 115 9.15 4.43 11.37
N LEU A 116 8.76 3.75 10.30
CA LEU A 116 8.93 2.29 10.16
C LEU A 116 10.39 1.87 10.20
N ILE A 117 11.28 2.62 9.54
CA ILE A 117 12.71 2.29 9.51
C ILE A 117 13.45 2.69 10.80
N ARG A 118 12.82 3.44 11.71
CA ARG A 118 13.49 4.00 12.90
C ARG A 118 14.15 2.94 13.79
N PRO A 119 13.47 1.85 14.19
CA PRO A 119 14.13 0.81 14.96
C PRO A 119 15.25 0.12 14.18
N ILE A 120 15.08 -0.07 12.86
CA ILE A 120 16.08 -0.70 11.99
C ILE A 120 17.38 0.12 11.98
N LEU A 121 17.28 1.43 11.81
CA LEU A 121 18.45 2.32 11.85
C LEU A 121 19.13 2.32 13.22
N ALA A 122 18.36 2.27 14.31
CA ALA A 122 18.90 2.16 15.66
C ALA A 122 19.67 0.85 15.87
N TYR A 123 19.15 -0.28 15.37
CA TYR A 123 19.85 -1.57 15.41
C TYR A 123 21.12 -1.55 14.57
N ARG A 124 21.03 -1.04 13.33
CA ARG A 124 22.19 -0.87 12.45
C ARG A 124 23.28 -0.01 13.11
N PHE A 125 22.91 1.07 13.79
CA PHE A 125 23.88 1.95 14.47
C PHE A 125 24.63 1.23 15.60
N LYS A 126 23.97 0.34 16.34
CA LYS A 126 24.61 -0.50 17.38
C LYS A 126 25.52 -1.59 16.79
N HIS A 127 25.34 -1.93 15.52
CA HIS A 127 25.97 -3.08 14.86
C HIS A 127 26.55 -2.73 13.48
N LEU A 128 27.12 -1.53 13.33
CA LEU A 128 27.64 -1.01 12.05
C LEU A 128 28.67 -1.91 11.36
N ASN A 129 29.35 -2.77 12.12
CA ASN A 129 30.36 -3.70 11.63
C ASN A 129 29.78 -4.97 10.98
N ARG A 130 28.49 -5.28 11.17
CA ARG A 130 27.87 -6.51 10.68
C ARG A 130 26.49 -6.33 10.01
N VAL A 131 25.85 -5.18 10.18
CA VAL A 131 24.50 -4.91 9.63
C VAL A 131 24.59 -3.82 8.57
N SER A 132 24.21 -4.15 7.35
CA SER A 132 24.03 -3.21 6.24
C SER A 132 22.60 -3.24 5.72
N ILE A 133 22.19 -2.17 5.03
CA ILE A 133 20.91 -2.13 4.30
C ILE A 133 21.24 -2.43 2.84
N GLN A 134 20.68 -3.50 2.32
CA GLN A 134 20.89 -3.95 0.94
C GLN A 134 20.12 -3.06 -0.04
N ARG A 135 18.82 -2.88 0.22
CA ARG A 135 17.94 -2.01 -0.56
C ARG A 135 16.67 -1.66 0.19
N LEU A 136 15.97 -0.64 -0.30
CA LEU A 136 14.62 -0.28 0.12
C LEU A 136 13.63 -0.42 -1.05
N ASN A 137 12.50 -1.09 -0.82
CA ASN A 137 11.34 -1.06 -1.70
C ASN A 137 10.23 -0.28 -1.00
N LEU A 138 9.75 0.81 -1.59
CA LEU A 138 8.73 1.65 -0.98
C LEU A 138 7.48 1.73 -1.85
N TYR A 139 6.32 1.57 -1.24
CA TYR A 139 5.02 1.54 -1.93
C TYR A 139 4.13 2.63 -1.35
N ASP A 140 3.31 3.25 -2.20
CA ASP A 140 2.34 4.25 -1.74
C ASP A 140 1.35 3.62 -0.76
N ASP A 141 1.01 4.37 0.30
CA ASP A 141 -0.11 4.09 1.20
C ASP A 141 -1.44 4.09 0.45
N GLY A 142 -1.59 5.07 -0.45
CA GLY A 142 -2.78 5.27 -1.28
C GLY A 142 -2.82 6.71 -1.78
N SER A 143 -3.91 7.43 -1.51
CA SER A 143 -4.02 8.84 -1.89
C SER A 143 -3.22 9.79 -0.98
N MET A 144 -2.73 9.33 0.17
CA MET A 144 -2.13 10.19 1.21
C MET A 144 -0.90 10.91 0.68
N GLU A 145 0.00 10.19 -0.01
CA GLU A 145 1.21 10.74 -0.61
C GLU A 145 0.90 11.90 -1.55
N TYR A 146 -0.07 11.71 -2.44
CA TYR A 146 -0.46 12.68 -3.46
C TYR A 146 -1.15 13.90 -2.86
N VAL A 147 -2.04 13.68 -1.89
CA VAL A 147 -2.69 14.76 -1.14
C VAL A 147 -1.66 15.59 -0.35
N ASP A 148 -0.65 14.95 0.22
CA ASP A 148 0.41 15.64 0.93
C ASP A 148 1.32 16.40 -0.05
N LEU A 149 1.66 15.84 -1.21
CA LEU A 149 2.45 16.51 -2.24
C LEU A 149 1.76 17.75 -2.82
N GLU A 150 0.44 17.73 -3.03
CA GLU A 150 -0.30 18.93 -3.47
C GLU A 150 -0.16 20.11 -2.48
N LYS A 151 0.00 19.85 -1.18
CA LYS A 151 0.20 20.92 -0.19
C LYS A 151 1.57 21.61 -0.34
N GLU A 152 2.47 21.00 -1.10
CA GLU A 152 3.82 21.49 -1.38
C GLU A 152 3.90 22.31 -2.68
N GLU A 153 2.78 22.52 -3.40
CA GLU A 153 2.74 23.14 -4.74
C GLU A 153 3.44 24.50 -4.83
N ASN A 154 3.38 25.30 -3.76
CA ASN A 154 3.95 26.64 -3.72
C ASN A 154 5.36 26.72 -3.13
N LYS A 155 6.07 25.59 -2.98
CA LYS A 155 7.44 25.53 -2.45
C LYS A 155 8.50 25.35 -3.53
N ASP A 156 9.73 25.77 -3.23
CA ASP A 156 10.89 25.42 -4.05
C ASP A 156 11.32 23.97 -3.78
N ILE A 157 10.75 23.05 -4.57
CA ILE A 157 10.99 21.61 -4.41
C ILE A 157 12.48 21.25 -4.49
N SER A 158 13.29 21.96 -5.30
CA SER A 158 14.73 21.69 -5.38
C SER A 158 15.46 22.01 -4.07
N ALA A 159 15.11 23.13 -3.43
CA ALA A 159 15.66 23.50 -2.13
C ALA A 159 15.20 22.54 -1.02
N GLU A 160 13.93 22.14 -1.04
CA GLU A 160 13.34 21.20 -0.08
C GLU A 160 14.02 19.82 -0.14
N ILE A 161 14.31 19.30 -1.34
CA ILE A 161 15.04 18.04 -1.52
C ILE A 161 16.43 18.12 -0.88
N LYS A 162 17.21 19.15 -1.21
CA LYS A 162 18.58 19.33 -0.69
C LYS A 162 18.60 19.44 0.84
N GLN A 163 17.60 20.11 1.41
CA GLN A 163 17.47 20.22 2.86
C GLN A 163 17.10 18.88 3.50
N ALA A 164 16.15 18.15 2.90
CA ALA A 164 15.74 16.84 3.36
C ALA A 164 16.89 15.82 3.32
N GLU A 165 17.75 15.82 2.31
CA GLU A 165 18.95 14.96 2.25
C GLU A 165 19.91 15.21 3.42
N LYS A 166 20.17 16.49 3.76
CA LYS A 166 21.01 16.84 4.91
C LYS A 166 20.40 16.35 6.22
N GLN A 167 19.08 16.51 6.36
CA GLN A 167 18.35 16.07 7.54
C GLN A 167 18.27 14.54 7.64
N LEU A 168 18.20 13.84 6.50
CA LEU A 168 18.28 12.38 6.44
C LEU A 168 19.67 11.91 6.88
N SER A 169 20.73 12.54 6.39
CA SER A 169 22.10 12.24 6.87
C SER A 169 22.25 12.46 8.38
N HIS A 170 21.70 13.57 8.91
CA HIS A 170 21.67 13.80 10.36
C HIS A 170 20.89 12.71 11.11
N TYR A 171 19.76 12.26 10.58
CA TYR A 171 18.96 11.18 11.15
C TYR A 171 19.74 9.86 11.17
N LEU A 172 20.43 9.50 10.09
CA LEU A 172 21.25 8.29 10.00
C LEU A 172 22.41 8.26 11.00
N LEU A 173 22.97 9.43 11.33
CA LEU A 173 24.10 9.55 12.27
C LEU A 173 23.67 9.65 13.73
N THR A 174 22.49 10.21 14.02
CA THR A 174 22.10 10.58 15.39
C THR A 174 20.83 9.88 15.88
N GLY A 175 20.05 9.28 14.99
CA GLY A 175 18.72 8.75 15.28
C GLY A 175 17.65 9.82 15.58
N LYS A 176 17.98 11.12 15.47
CA LYS A 176 17.06 12.23 15.73
C LYS A 176 16.30 12.59 14.46
N ILE A 177 14.98 12.51 14.53
CA ILE A 177 14.08 12.85 13.43
C ILE A 177 13.67 14.32 13.58
N LYS A 178 14.12 15.16 12.65
CA LYS A 178 13.65 16.54 12.48
C LYS A 178 13.79 16.91 11.01
N PHE A 179 12.67 16.89 10.30
CA PHE A 179 12.59 17.31 8.92
C PHE A 179 11.81 18.61 8.82
N ASP A 180 12.33 19.58 8.09
CA ASP A 180 11.64 20.85 7.84
C ASP A 180 10.42 20.59 6.95
N ASN A 181 10.57 19.63 6.02
CA ASN A 181 9.51 19.14 5.15
C ASN A 181 9.39 17.61 5.22
N PRO A 182 8.51 17.09 6.11
CA PRO A 182 8.30 15.66 6.25
C PRO A 182 7.77 14.97 4.98
N THR A 183 7.04 15.69 4.12
CA THR A 183 6.50 15.15 2.86
C THR A 183 7.63 14.85 1.89
N ILE A 184 8.50 15.83 1.62
CA ILE A 184 9.63 15.66 0.69
C ILE A 184 10.67 14.68 1.23
N ALA A 185 10.84 14.61 2.56
CA ALA A 185 11.73 13.65 3.21
C ALA A 185 11.40 12.17 2.91
N ARG A 186 10.17 11.87 2.47
CA ARG A 186 9.76 10.50 2.07
C ARG A 186 10.43 10.03 0.78
N TYR A 187 10.98 10.93 -0.02
CA TYR A 187 11.47 10.65 -1.38
C TYR A 187 13.00 10.75 -1.53
N VAL A 188 13.73 11.08 -0.46
CA VAL A 188 15.19 11.29 -0.49
C VAL A 188 16.01 10.08 -0.02
N TRP A 189 15.40 8.91 0.15
CA TRP A 189 16.11 7.71 0.60
C TRP A 189 17.28 7.29 -0.31
N GLN A 190 17.22 7.64 -1.60
CA GLN A 190 18.28 7.38 -2.57
C GLN A 190 19.60 8.10 -2.25
N SER A 191 19.56 9.15 -1.42
CA SER A 191 20.79 9.83 -0.97
C SER A 191 21.61 8.97 0.00
N ALA A 192 21.06 7.83 0.47
CA ALA A 192 21.68 6.96 1.47
C ALA A 192 21.69 5.49 1.09
N PHE A 193 20.68 4.99 0.37
CA PHE A 193 20.51 3.56 0.08
C PHE A 193 20.05 3.31 -1.36
N PRO A 194 20.36 2.14 -1.94
CA PRO A 194 19.67 1.66 -3.14
C PRO A 194 18.16 1.59 -2.88
N VAL A 195 17.36 2.16 -3.76
CA VAL A 195 15.92 2.30 -3.55
C VAL A 195 15.12 2.07 -4.82
N LYS A 196 13.92 1.48 -4.67
CA LYS A 196 12.88 1.47 -5.69
C LYS A 196 11.54 1.91 -5.08
N TYR A 197 10.96 2.97 -5.65
CA TYR A 197 9.62 3.44 -5.33
C TYR A 197 8.59 2.83 -6.31
N HIS A 198 7.45 2.42 -5.77
CA HIS A 198 6.35 1.80 -6.51
C HIS A 198 5.12 2.69 -6.37
N PHE A 199 4.94 3.58 -7.35
CA PHE A 199 3.91 4.61 -7.32
C PHE A 199 2.60 4.13 -7.92
N LEU A 200 1.49 4.49 -7.28
CA LEU A 200 0.14 4.33 -7.80
C LEU A 200 -0.06 5.12 -9.11
N SER A 201 0.49 6.34 -9.19
CA SER A 201 0.37 7.23 -10.35
C SER A 201 1.71 7.91 -10.66
N THR A 202 2.48 7.32 -11.58
CA THR A 202 3.68 7.96 -12.15
C THR A 202 3.33 9.22 -12.94
N ASP A 203 2.17 9.23 -13.60
CA ASP A 203 1.60 10.39 -14.30
C ASP A 203 1.54 11.64 -13.41
N TYR A 204 1.37 11.50 -12.10
CA TYR A 204 1.34 12.65 -11.19
C TYR A 204 2.69 13.36 -11.12
N PHE A 205 3.76 12.60 -10.90
CA PHE A 205 5.12 13.12 -10.89
C PHE A 205 5.54 13.66 -12.25
N GLU A 206 4.90 13.19 -13.33
CA GLU A 206 5.18 13.61 -14.70
C GLU A 206 4.39 14.84 -15.16
N LYS A 207 3.18 15.06 -14.65
CA LYS A 207 2.27 16.14 -15.07
C LYS A 207 2.20 17.31 -14.09
N ALA A 208 2.48 17.10 -12.81
CA ALA A 208 2.49 18.18 -11.84
C ALA A 208 3.78 19.01 -12.01
N GLU A 209 3.69 20.15 -12.70
CA GLU A 209 4.85 20.98 -13.07
C GLU A 209 5.75 21.32 -11.87
N PHE A 210 5.15 21.64 -10.72
CA PHE A 210 5.90 21.97 -9.50
C PHE A 210 6.76 20.79 -8.98
N LEU A 211 6.42 19.54 -9.33
CA LEU A 211 7.17 18.33 -8.96
C LEU A 211 8.24 17.95 -9.97
N GLN A 212 8.44 18.69 -11.06
CA GLN A 212 9.49 18.40 -12.03
C GLN A 212 10.87 18.20 -11.37
N PRO A 213 11.32 19.03 -10.41
CA PRO A 213 12.59 18.79 -9.72
C PRO A 213 12.64 17.47 -8.96
N LEU A 214 11.51 17.03 -8.38
CA LEU A 214 11.43 15.74 -7.68
C LEU A 214 11.46 14.56 -8.65
N LYS A 215 10.76 14.65 -9.78
CA LYS A 215 10.82 13.63 -10.84
C LYS A 215 12.24 13.44 -11.35
N GLU A 216 12.90 14.54 -11.71
CA GLU A 216 14.28 14.52 -12.21
C GLU A 216 15.26 13.96 -11.16
N TYR A 217 15.05 14.32 -9.89
CA TYR A 217 15.82 13.77 -8.78
C TYR A 217 15.64 12.25 -8.65
N LEU A 218 14.39 11.76 -8.67
CA LEU A 218 14.09 10.33 -8.52
C LEU A 218 14.66 9.47 -9.66
N ALA A 219 14.84 10.04 -10.86
CA ALA A 219 15.45 9.37 -12.01
C ALA A 219 14.88 7.95 -12.24
N GLU A 220 15.74 6.92 -12.29
CA GLU A 220 15.35 5.52 -12.53
C GLU A 220 14.87 4.76 -11.27
N ASN A 221 14.79 5.46 -10.13
CA ASN A 221 14.48 4.85 -8.84
C ASN A 221 12.98 4.69 -8.59
N TYR A 222 12.11 5.01 -9.54
CA TYR A 222 10.67 4.79 -9.40
C TYR A 222 10.09 4.00 -10.57
N GLN A 223 8.95 3.36 -10.31
CA GLN A 223 8.14 2.69 -11.32
C GLN A 223 6.67 2.75 -10.93
N LYS A 224 5.78 2.52 -11.91
CA LYS A 224 4.37 2.31 -11.63
C LYS A 224 4.17 0.98 -10.90
N MET A 225 3.28 0.97 -9.92
CA MET A 225 2.86 -0.24 -9.21
C MET A 225 2.28 -1.27 -10.19
N ASP A 226 2.74 -2.52 -10.09
CA ASP A 226 2.37 -3.59 -11.02
C ASP A 226 1.15 -4.37 -10.53
N TRP A 227 -0.01 -4.03 -11.09
CA TRP A 227 -1.28 -4.72 -10.85
C TRP A 227 -1.42 -6.04 -11.61
N THR A 228 -0.48 -6.37 -12.49
CA THR A 228 -0.52 -7.58 -13.32
C THR A 228 0.28 -8.74 -12.74
N ALA A 229 1.03 -8.50 -11.66
CA ALA A 229 1.90 -9.50 -11.03
C ALA A 229 1.18 -10.81 -10.69
N TYR A 230 -0.09 -10.75 -10.24
CA TYR A 230 -0.90 -11.94 -9.95
C TYR A 230 -1.12 -12.85 -11.17
N GLN A 231 -1.27 -12.27 -12.36
CA GLN A 231 -1.50 -13.03 -13.59
C GLN A 231 -0.25 -13.78 -14.07
N GLN A 232 0.93 -13.40 -13.56
CA GLN A 232 2.21 -14.01 -13.89
C GLN A 232 2.58 -15.15 -12.94
N LEU A 233 1.85 -15.29 -11.82
CA LEU A 233 2.04 -16.36 -10.85
C LEU A 233 1.58 -17.73 -11.40
N THR A 234 2.13 -18.82 -10.84
CA THR A 234 1.55 -20.15 -11.08
C THR A 234 0.17 -20.28 -10.42
N PRO A 235 -0.69 -21.22 -10.85
CA PRO A 235 -1.99 -21.46 -10.21
C PRO A 235 -1.89 -21.72 -8.69
N GLU A 236 -0.85 -22.42 -8.24
CA GLU A 236 -0.59 -22.68 -6.82
C GLU A 236 -0.23 -21.39 -6.07
N GLN A 237 0.60 -20.53 -6.67
CA GLN A 237 0.95 -19.23 -6.12
C GLN A 237 -0.24 -18.26 -6.10
N GLN A 238 -1.11 -18.32 -7.11
CA GLN A 238 -2.37 -17.57 -7.12
C GLN A 238 -3.25 -17.97 -5.94
N ALA A 239 -3.50 -19.28 -5.74
CA ALA A 239 -4.25 -19.78 -4.59
C ALA A 239 -3.60 -19.40 -3.25
N PHE A 240 -2.26 -19.44 -3.18
CA PHE A 240 -1.50 -18.99 -2.01
C PHE A 240 -1.74 -17.50 -1.71
N TYR A 241 -1.65 -16.63 -2.72
CA TYR A 241 -1.92 -15.20 -2.56
C TYR A 241 -3.35 -14.91 -2.10
N LEU A 242 -4.34 -15.58 -2.70
CA LEU A 242 -5.74 -15.47 -2.30
C LEU A 242 -5.94 -15.87 -0.82
N THR A 243 -5.22 -16.89 -0.37
CA THR A 243 -5.25 -17.31 1.05
C THR A 243 -4.64 -16.24 1.96
N LEU A 244 -3.50 -15.63 1.57
CA LEU A 244 -2.85 -14.56 2.33
C LEU A 244 -3.73 -13.32 2.51
N VAL A 245 -4.49 -12.96 1.47
CA VAL A 245 -5.35 -11.77 1.47
C VAL A 245 -6.78 -12.04 1.95
N GLY A 246 -7.08 -13.28 2.35
CA GLY A 246 -8.40 -13.67 2.85
C GLY A 246 -9.50 -13.61 1.79
N PHE A 247 -9.17 -13.84 0.53
CA PHE A 247 -10.09 -13.81 -0.61
C PHE A 247 -10.51 -15.24 -0.96
N ASN A 248 -11.68 -15.65 -0.48
CA ASN A 248 -12.16 -17.02 -0.65
C ASN A 248 -12.72 -17.28 -2.06
N ASP A 249 -12.84 -18.57 -2.41
CA ASP A 249 -13.31 -18.99 -3.74
C ASP A 249 -14.77 -18.60 -4.01
N GLU A 250 -15.63 -18.52 -2.98
CA GLU A 250 -17.03 -18.11 -3.15
C GLU A 250 -17.13 -16.67 -3.68
N VAL A 251 -16.40 -15.74 -3.07
CA VAL A 251 -16.33 -14.35 -3.51
C VAL A 251 -15.66 -14.25 -4.88
N LYS A 252 -14.57 -14.99 -5.09
CA LYS A 252 -13.87 -15.04 -6.39
C LYS A 252 -14.81 -15.47 -7.52
N GLN A 253 -15.46 -16.62 -7.39
CA GLN A 253 -16.39 -17.15 -8.37
C GLN A 253 -17.55 -16.19 -8.62
N SER A 254 -18.03 -15.52 -7.57
CA SER A 254 -19.07 -14.51 -7.72
C SER A 254 -18.64 -13.36 -8.63
N LEU A 255 -17.35 -13.01 -8.70
CA LEU A 255 -16.80 -11.91 -9.50
C LEU A 255 -16.36 -12.32 -10.92
N GLU A 256 -16.17 -13.62 -11.17
CA GLU A 256 -15.74 -14.17 -12.47
C GLU A 256 -16.90 -14.40 -13.46
N VAL A 257 -18.13 -14.05 -13.08
CA VAL A 257 -19.30 -14.18 -13.96
C VAL A 257 -19.16 -13.37 -15.25
N GLN A 258 -19.60 -13.96 -16.36
CA GLN A 258 -19.57 -13.40 -17.72
C GLN A 258 -20.75 -12.43 -17.95
N GLN A 259 -20.87 -11.43 -17.09
CA GLN A 259 -21.84 -10.34 -17.15
C GLN A 259 -21.15 -9.02 -16.79
N ALA A 260 -21.67 -7.89 -17.25
CA ALA A 260 -21.24 -6.57 -16.79
C ALA A 260 -21.46 -6.45 -15.27
N LYS A 261 -20.47 -5.93 -14.53
CA LYS A 261 -20.47 -5.88 -13.06
C LYS A 261 -20.39 -4.43 -12.58
N PHE A 262 -21.20 -4.10 -11.60
CA PHE A 262 -21.17 -2.83 -10.90
C PHE A 262 -21.00 -3.06 -9.41
N ILE A 263 -19.99 -2.43 -8.80
CA ILE A 263 -19.86 -2.41 -7.34
C ILE A 263 -20.28 -1.04 -6.82
N PHE A 264 -21.24 -1.05 -5.90
CA PHE A 264 -21.57 0.10 -5.07
C PHE A 264 -20.67 0.18 -3.84
N THR A 265 -20.07 1.34 -3.59
CA THR A 265 -19.23 1.60 -2.41
C THR A 265 -20.06 2.19 -1.26
N GLY A 266 -20.19 1.43 -0.19
CA GLY A 266 -20.89 1.86 1.03
C GLY A 266 -20.03 2.70 1.96
N THR A 267 -20.69 3.46 2.84
CA THR A 267 -20.08 4.23 3.92
C THR A 267 -20.72 3.91 5.28
N THR A 268 -20.33 4.63 6.32
CA THR A 268 -20.92 4.56 7.65
C THR A 268 -22.00 5.64 7.82
N THR A 269 -21.77 6.65 8.66
CA THR A 269 -22.65 7.78 8.91
C THR A 269 -21.97 9.08 8.47
N TRP A 270 -22.74 10.16 8.36
CA TRP A 270 -22.24 11.49 8.01
C TRP A 270 -23.03 12.58 8.76
N GLU A 271 -22.80 13.87 8.51
CA GLU A 271 -23.57 14.94 9.19
C GLU A 271 -24.96 15.09 8.56
N GLY A 272 -25.92 14.28 9.02
CA GLY A 272 -27.31 14.25 8.55
C GLY A 272 -28.34 14.91 9.46
N ASN A 273 -27.91 15.69 10.47
CA ASN A 273 -28.77 16.25 11.53
C ASN A 273 -29.60 15.20 12.29
N THR A 274 -29.09 13.97 12.38
CA THR A 274 -29.70 12.85 13.12
C THR A 274 -28.62 11.87 13.57
N ASP A 275 -28.83 11.25 14.74
CA ASP A 275 -27.97 10.16 15.22
C ASP A 275 -28.55 8.76 14.87
N VAL A 276 -29.70 8.73 14.18
CA VAL A 276 -30.38 7.48 13.81
C VAL A 276 -29.62 6.80 12.67
N ARG A 277 -29.02 5.62 12.95
CA ARG A 277 -28.16 4.91 11.99
C ARG A 277 -28.94 4.38 10.78
N GLU A 278 -30.19 4.02 10.98
CA GLU A 278 -31.13 3.57 9.96
C GLU A 278 -31.39 4.65 8.89
N TYR A 279 -31.35 5.94 9.26
CA TYR A 279 -31.45 7.03 8.29
C TYR A 279 -30.33 6.95 7.25
N TYR A 280 -29.07 6.78 7.69
CA TYR A 280 -27.93 6.67 6.79
C TYR A 280 -28.01 5.42 5.90
N ALA A 281 -28.53 4.31 6.44
CA ALA A 281 -28.75 3.11 5.66
C ALA A 281 -29.83 3.29 4.58
N GLN A 282 -30.95 3.94 4.91
CA GLN A 282 -32.01 4.30 3.96
C GLN A 282 -31.49 5.24 2.87
N GLN A 283 -30.72 6.27 3.25
CA GLN A 283 -30.14 7.19 2.29
C GLN A 283 -29.14 6.48 1.36
N GLN A 284 -28.27 5.60 1.88
CA GLN A 284 -27.36 4.82 1.02
C GLN A 284 -28.12 3.90 0.05
N LEU A 285 -29.25 3.32 0.47
CA LEU A 285 -30.12 2.56 -0.43
C LEU A 285 -30.72 3.45 -1.52
N ASN A 286 -31.13 4.69 -1.19
CA ASN A 286 -31.56 5.67 -2.19
C ASN A 286 -30.45 6.00 -3.19
N LEU A 287 -29.21 6.23 -2.70
CA LEU A 287 -28.05 6.47 -3.57
C LEU A 287 -27.78 5.26 -4.48
N LEU A 288 -27.91 4.04 -3.98
CA LEU A 288 -27.81 2.83 -4.79
C LEU A 288 -28.91 2.78 -5.88
N ASN A 289 -30.16 3.10 -5.51
CA ASN A 289 -31.28 3.14 -6.45
C ASN A 289 -31.04 4.12 -7.60
N HIS A 290 -30.36 5.25 -7.35
CA HIS A 290 -29.98 6.18 -8.42
C HIS A 290 -29.06 5.58 -9.48
N PHE A 291 -28.28 4.56 -9.14
CA PHE A 291 -27.48 3.80 -10.11
C PHE A 291 -28.28 2.68 -10.77
N THR A 292 -29.16 2.01 -10.03
CA THR A 292 -29.77 0.74 -10.47
C THR A 292 -31.17 0.88 -11.09
N GLN A 293 -31.88 1.98 -10.87
CA GLN A 293 -33.23 2.22 -11.40
C GLN A 293 -33.19 3.16 -12.61
N ALA A 294 -34.04 2.90 -13.62
CA ALA A 294 -34.06 3.66 -14.88
C ALA A 294 -34.44 5.13 -14.69
N GLU A 295 -35.19 5.45 -13.63
CA GLU A 295 -35.61 6.82 -13.27
C GLU A 295 -34.55 7.57 -12.45
N GLY A 296 -33.46 6.89 -12.08
CA GLY A 296 -32.34 7.41 -11.32
C GLY A 296 -31.40 8.24 -12.18
N ASP A 297 -30.96 9.37 -11.62
CA ASP A 297 -30.11 10.33 -12.34
C ASP A 297 -28.72 9.77 -12.73
N LEU A 298 -28.31 8.64 -12.16
CA LEU A 298 -26.99 8.02 -12.35
C LEU A 298 -27.08 6.62 -12.99
N PHE A 299 -28.18 6.32 -13.67
CA PHE A 299 -28.52 4.98 -14.16
C PHE A 299 -27.41 4.36 -15.02
N ILE A 300 -26.98 3.16 -14.65
CA ILE A 300 -25.89 2.44 -15.34
C ILE A 300 -26.38 1.45 -16.41
N GLY A 301 -27.70 1.18 -16.47
CA GLY A 301 -28.30 0.18 -17.35
C GLY A 301 -28.68 -1.13 -16.65
N ASP A 302 -29.73 -1.80 -17.15
CA ASP A 302 -30.32 -3.01 -16.53
C ASP A 302 -29.46 -4.28 -16.63
N HIS A 303 -28.43 -4.26 -17.48
CA HIS A 303 -27.62 -5.42 -17.79
C HIS A 303 -26.51 -5.69 -16.75
N TYR A 304 -26.35 -4.83 -15.76
CA TYR A 304 -25.33 -4.95 -14.72
C TYR A 304 -25.75 -5.89 -13.60
N LYS A 305 -24.87 -6.83 -13.24
CA LYS A 305 -24.95 -7.52 -11.95
C LYS A 305 -24.43 -6.59 -10.86
N ILE A 306 -25.22 -6.41 -9.82
CA ILE A 306 -24.97 -5.45 -8.76
C ILE A 306 -24.28 -6.14 -7.57
N TYR A 307 -23.23 -5.49 -7.09
CA TYR A 307 -22.49 -5.90 -5.90
C TYR A 307 -22.48 -4.76 -4.90
N PHE A 308 -22.47 -5.13 -3.62
CA PHE A 308 -22.29 -4.19 -2.53
C PHE A 308 -20.92 -4.40 -1.90
N LYS A 309 -20.14 -3.32 -1.80
CA LYS A 309 -18.93 -3.28 -1.00
C LYS A 309 -19.08 -2.32 0.16
N GLY A 310 -19.52 -2.87 1.29
CA GLY A 310 -19.71 -2.10 2.53
C GLY A 310 -18.40 -1.59 3.13
N HIS A 311 -18.52 -0.51 3.91
CA HIS A 311 -17.41 0.01 4.70
C HIS A 311 -17.01 -1.03 5.78
N PRO A 312 -15.71 -1.23 6.08
CA PRO A 312 -15.27 -2.20 7.11
C PRO A 312 -15.89 -1.99 8.50
N ARG A 313 -16.28 -0.74 8.80
CA ARG A 313 -16.96 -0.33 10.04
C ARG A 313 -18.44 -0.01 9.84
N GLY A 314 -19.06 -0.51 8.77
CA GLY A 314 -20.47 -0.27 8.46
C GLY A 314 -21.42 -0.86 9.49
N GLY A 315 -21.10 -2.05 10.02
CA GLY A 315 -21.96 -2.75 10.98
C GLY A 315 -23.34 -3.03 10.38
N GLU A 316 -24.38 -2.77 11.16
CA GLU A 316 -25.79 -2.96 10.81
C GLU A 316 -26.25 -2.15 9.58
N ILE A 317 -25.53 -1.08 9.22
CA ILE A 317 -25.83 -0.32 7.99
C ILE A 317 -25.59 -1.20 6.76
N ASN A 318 -24.52 -1.99 6.76
CA ASN A 318 -24.25 -2.93 5.68
C ASN A 318 -25.34 -3.99 5.60
N ASP A 319 -25.74 -4.54 6.77
CA ASP A 319 -26.78 -5.57 6.85
C ASP A 319 -28.13 -5.04 6.36
N TYR A 320 -28.47 -3.79 6.72
CA TYR A 320 -29.69 -3.14 6.25
C TYR A 320 -29.70 -3.02 4.72
N ILE A 321 -28.62 -2.57 4.10
CA ILE A 321 -28.54 -2.42 2.64
C ILE A 321 -28.68 -3.80 1.98
N LEU A 322 -27.96 -4.82 2.46
CA LEU A 322 -28.02 -6.18 1.92
C LEU A 322 -29.41 -6.82 2.05
N ASN A 323 -30.13 -6.55 3.13
CA ASN A 323 -31.47 -7.10 3.37
C ASN A 323 -32.58 -6.39 2.58
N ASN A 324 -32.36 -5.13 2.19
CA ASN A 324 -33.39 -4.31 1.52
C ASN A 324 -33.12 -4.10 0.02
N ALA A 325 -31.90 -4.29 -0.46
CA ALA A 325 -31.58 -4.25 -1.89
C ALA A 325 -31.92 -5.59 -2.55
N LYS A 326 -32.60 -5.55 -3.70
CA LYS A 326 -32.92 -6.75 -4.48
C LYS A 326 -31.74 -7.17 -5.35
N ASN A 327 -31.49 -8.48 -5.44
CA ASN A 327 -30.50 -9.09 -6.35
C ASN A 327 -29.08 -8.52 -6.23
N ILE A 328 -28.65 -8.17 -5.02
CA ILE A 328 -27.30 -7.67 -4.75
C ILE A 328 -26.39 -8.78 -4.24
N THR A 329 -25.15 -8.82 -4.70
CA THR A 329 -24.13 -9.76 -4.20
C THR A 329 -23.19 -9.05 -3.24
N ASN A 330 -23.05 -9.55 -2.01
CA ASN A 330 -22.14 -8.96 -1.03
C ASN A 330 -20.68 -9.29 -1.37
N ILE A 331 -19.80 -8.29 -1.31
CA ILE A 331 -18.36 -8.50 -1.22
C ILE A 331 -17.96 -8.20 0.23
N PRO A 332 -17.46 -9.20 0.99
CA PRO A 332 -17.10 -9.03 2.39
C PRO A 332 -16.28 -7.76 2.65
N ALA A 333 -16.67 -7.03 3.70
CA ALA A 333 -16.14 -5.69 3.94
C ALA A 333 -14.62 -5.66 4.23
N ASN A 334 -14.06 -6.78 4.69
CA ASN A 334 -12.64 -6.97 4.96
C ASN A 334 -11.78 -7.10 3.69
N ILE A 335 -12.35 -7.47 2.55
CA ILE A 335 -11.63 -7.48 1.27
C ILE A 335 -11.47 -6.02 0.83
N SER A 336 -10.28 -5.56 0.45
CA SER A 336 -10.11 -4.18 -0.02
C SER A 336 -10.31 -4.08 -1.53
N PHE A 337 -10.53 -2.87 -2.07
CA PHE A 337 -10.61 -2.69 -3.53
C PHE A 337 -9.28 -2.96 -4.21
N GLU A 338 -8.18 -2.66 -3.52
CA GLU A 338 -6.82 -2.94 -3.97
C GLU A 338 -6.60 -4.45 -4.13
N VAL A 339 -7.26 -5.32 -3.34
CA VAL A 339 -7.25 -6.77 -3.59
C VAL A 339 -7.86 -7.09 -4.95
N LEU A 340 -9.04 -6.51 -5.27
CA LEU A 340 -9.70 -6.71 -6.55
C LEU A 340 -8.85 -6.22 -7.73
N MET A 341 -8.11 -5.12 -7.52
CA MET A 341 -7.13 -4.63 -8.50
C MET A 341 -5.99 -5.62 -8.70
N MET A 342 -5.34 -6.06 -7.61
CA MET A 342 -4.21 -6.99 -7.65
C MET A 342 -4.57 -8.32 -8.30
N THR A 343 -5.79 -8.83 -8.09
CA THR A 343 -6.23 -10.12 -8.64
C THR A 343 -6.86 -10.03 -10.02
N GLY A 344 -6.96 -8.84 -10.62
CA GLY A 344 -7.63 -8.63 -11.90
C GLY A 344 -9.15 -8.86 -11.87
N LEU A 345 -9.79 -8.70 -10.71
CA LEU A 345 -11.23 -8.94 -10.48
C LEU A 345 -12.01 -7.64 -10.24
N LEU A 346 -11.46 -6.48 -10.65
CA LEU A 346 -12.21 -5.24 -10.65
C LEU A 346 -13.44 -5.34 -11.55
N PRO A 347 -14.59 -4.78 -11.14
CA PRO A 347 -15.80 -4.76 -11.95
C PRO A 347 -15.65 -3.85 -13.16
N ASP A 348 -16.63 -3.86 -14.05
CA ASP A 348 -16.69 -2.95 -15.20
C ASP A 348 -16.94 -1.51 -14.77
N LYS A 349 -17.77 -1.31 -13.73
CA LYS A 349 -18.04 0.00 -13.13
C LYS A 349 -18.02 0.00 -11.60
N VAL A 350 -17.59 1.11 -11.02
CA VAL A 350 -17.61 1.40 -9.58
C VAL A 350 -18.25 2.77 -9.36
N GLY A 351 -19.22 2.85 -8.45
CA GLY A 351 -19.91 4.08 -8.06
C GLY A 351 -20.38 4.01 -6.63
N GLY A 352 -20.76 5.13 -6.04
CA GLY A 352 -21.20 5.18 -4.64
C GLY A 352 -20.53 6.28 -3.85
N VAL A 353 -20.40 6.07 -2.54
CA VAL A 353 -19.95 7.12 -1.63
C VAL A 353 -18.44 7.33 -1.71
N ALA A 354 -18.05 8.61 -1.72
CA ALA A 354 -16.69 9.10 -1.74
C ALA A 354 -15.77 8.39 -0.74
N SER A 355 -14.64 7.90 -1.24
CA SER A 355 -13.56 7.27 -0.47
C SER A 355 -12.24 7.44 -1.21
N SER A 356 -11.13 7.43 -0.48
CA SER A 356 -9.78 7.47 -1.07
C SER A 356 -9.51 6.30 -2.02
N LEU A 357 -10.27 5.19 -1.92
CA LEU A 357 -10.17 4.06 -2.84
C LEU A 357 -10.33 4.48 -4.31
N TYR A 358 -11.12 5.52 -4.61
CA TYR A 358 -11.34 5.94 -5.99
C TYR A 358 -10.06 6.46 -6.65
N PHE A 359 -9.11 6.93 -5.85
CA PHE A 359 -7.83 7.44 -6.34
C PHE A 359 -7.02 6.36 -7.05
N SER A 360 -7.13 5.10 -6.63
CA SER A 360 -6.41 3.99 -7.26
C SER A 360 -7.15 3.37 -8.43
N LEU A 361 -8.45 3.64 -8.60
CA LEU A 361 -9.24 3.00 -9.64
C LEU A 361 -8.86 3.49 -11.05
N PRO A 362 -8.83 2.60 -12.05
CA PRO A 362 -8.73 3.00 -13.45
C PRO A 362 -9.89 3.92 -13.85
N LYS A 363 -9.59 5.00 -14.59
CA LYS A 363 -10.55 6.06 -14.92
C LYS A 363 -11.81 5.53 -15.63
N GLU A 364 -11.64 4.54 -16.50
CA GLU A 364 -12.73 3.95 -17.29
C GLU A 364 -13.73 3.17 -16.45
N LYS A 365 -13.35 2.78 -15.22
CA LYS A 365 -14.20 2.04 -14.29
C LYS A 365 -14.98 2.95 -13.34
N ILE A 366 -14.61 4.22 -13.19
CA ILE A 366 -15.32 5.14 -12.30
C ILE A 366 -16.61 5.60 -12.99
N SER A 367 -17.76 5.39 -12.35
CA SER A 367 -19.05 5.95 -12.78
C SER A 367 -19.24 7.35 -12.19
N HIS A 368 -19.69 7.42 -10.92
CA HIS A 368 -19.88 8.67 -10.19
C HIS A 368 -19.45 8.48 -8.73
N ILE A 369 -18.96 9.57 -8.14
CA ILE A 369 -18.48 9.64 -6.76
C ILE A 369 -19.39 10.62 -6.01
N ILE A 370 -20.09 10.11 -5.00
CA ILE A 370 -21.08 10.86 -4.24
C ILE A 370 -20.48 11.27 -2.90
N PHE A 371 -20.35 12.58 -2.67
CA PHE A 371 -19.89 13.13 -1.40
C PHE A 371 -21.04 13.34 -0.43
N THR A 372 -20.81 12.97 0.83
CA THR A 372 -21.74 13.21 1.93
C THR A 372 -21.28 14.37 2.82
N SER A 373 -22.23 14.99 3.51
CA SER A 373 -21.96 16.13 4.40
C SER A 373 -20.99 15.79 5.53
N ASN A 374 -19.95 16.60 5.71
CA ASN A 374 -19.06 16.52 6.87
C ASN A 374 -18.51 17.92 7.22
N LYS A 375 -17.61 18.04 8.20
CA LYS A 375 -17.04 19.34 8.62
C LYS A 375 -16.41 20.15 7.48
N GLN A 376 -15.89 19.50 6.45
CA GLN A 376 -15.15 20.11 5.34
C GLN A 376 -15.97 20.19 4.04
N VAL A 377 -16.93 19.28 3.84
CA VAL A 377 -17.71 19.18 2.61
C VAL A 377 -19.18 19.43 2.91
N LYS A 378 -19.71 20.57 2.44
CA LYS A 378 -21.12 20.98 2.60
C LYS A 378 -21.84 21.17 1.28
N SER A 379 -21.13 21.08 0.16
CA SER A 379 -21.63 21.32 -1.18
C SER A 379 -20.82 20.57 -2.23
N LYS A 380 -21.29 20.57 -3.48
CA LYS A 380 -20.51 20.09 -4.63
C LYS A 380 -19.23 20.89 -4.83
N GLU A 381 -19.24 22.20 -4.57
CA GLU A 381 -18.05 23.04 -4.71
C GLU A 381 -16.96 22.65 -3.69
N ASP A 382 -17.35 22.35 -2.45
CA ASP A 382 -16.42 21.83 -1.44
C ASP A 382 -15.90 20.43 -1.82
N ALA A 383 -16.77 19.58 -2.37
CA ALA A 383 -16.40 18.25 -2.84
C ALA A 383 -15.35 18.31 -3.96
N LEU A 384 -15.54 19.22 -4.93
CA LEU A 384 -14.58 19.49 -6.00
C LEU A 384 -13.26 20.07 -5.47
N ASN A 385 -13.30 20.74 -4.31
CA ASN A 385 -12.13 21.26 -3.62
C ASN A 385 -11.47 20.26 -2.67
N ASN A 386 -12.02 19.06 -2.49
CA ASN A 386 -11.38 18.04 -1.69
C ASN A 386 -9.99 17.70 -2.26
N PRO A 387 -8.93 17.62 -1.44
CA PRO A 387 -7.57 17.43 -1.94
C PRO A 387 -7.39 16.24 -2.88
N TYR A 388 -7.95 15.06 -2.57
CA TYR A 388 -7.76 13.91 -3.47
C TYR A 388 -8.57 14.07 -4.77
N VAL A 389 -9.71 14.77 -4.75
CA VAL A 389 -10.48 15.10 -5.96
C VAL A 389 -9.70 16.04 -6.85
N LYS A 390 -9.03 17.06 -6.28
CA LYS A 390 -8.14 17.95 -7.04
C LYS A 390 -7.06 17.15 -7.76
N VAL A 391 -6.41 16.21 -7.09
CA VAL A 391 -5.42 15.33 -7.73
C VAL A 391 -6.06 14.49 -8.84
N MET A 392 -7.19 13.82 -8.57
CA MET A 392 -7.85 12.97 -9.58
C MET A 392 -8.24 13.78 -10.82
N ARG A 393 -8.70 15.02 -10.64
CA ARG A 393 -9.01 15.94 -11.74
C ARG A 393 -7.76 16.38 -12.50
N ARG A 394 -6.69 16.74 -11.81
CA ARG A 394 -5.39 17.09 -12.43
C ARG A 394 -4.86 15.96 -13.30
N LEU A 395 -5.07 14.72 -12.86
CA LEU A 395 -4.67 13.51 -13.58
C LEU A 395 -5.62 13.12 -14.71
N GLY A 396 -6.78 13.75 -14.83
CA GLY A 396 -7.84 13.34 -15.78
C GLY A 396 -8.42 11.96 -15.46
N ILE A 397 -8.41 11.56 -14.19
CA ILE A 397 -9.03 10.31 -13.71
C ILE A 397 -10.56 10.48 -13.62
N ILE A 398 -11.02 11.68 -13.27
CA ILE A 398 -12.45 12.03 -13.22
C ILE A 398 -12.71 13.41 -13.79
N ASP A 399 -13.93 13.58 -14.31
CA ASP A 399 -14.52 14.87 -14.66
C ASP A 399 -15.33 15.46 -13.49
N GLU A 400 -15.54 16.79 -13.49
CA GLU A 400 -16.37 17.47 -12.47
C GLU A 400 -17.83 16.99 -12.47
N SER A 401 -18.33 16.51 -13.62
CA SER A 401 -19.68 15.94 -13.74
C SER A 401 -19.83 14.64 -12.97
N GLN A 402 -18.74 13.87 -12.79
CA GLN A 402 -18.76 12.61 -12.04
C GLN A 402 -18.79 12.83 -10.52
N VAL A 403 -18.54 14.06 -10.05
CA VAL A 403 -18.60 14.42 -8.63
C VAL A 403 -20.00 14.96 -8.30
N ILE A 404 -20.68 14.27 -7.40
CA ILE A 404 -22.05 14.57 -6.97
C ILE A 404 -22.05 14.83 -5.46
N PHE A 405 -22.92 15.72 -5.00
CA PHE A 405 -23.18 15.90 -3.57
C PHE A 405 -24.52 15.25 -3.22
N TRP A 406 -24.57 14.48 -2.15
CA TRP A 406 -25.64 13.49 -1.90
C TRP A 406 -27.07 14.06 -1.87
N ASP A 407 -27.26 15.29 -1.37
CA ASP A 407 -28.58 15.91 -1.23
C ASP A 407 -29.14 16.50 -2.53
N SER A 408 -28.35 16.50 -3.61
CA SER A 408 -28.84 16.87 -4.94
C SER A 408 -29.65 15.77 -5.60
N LEU A 409 -29.63 14.54 -5.04
CA LEU A 409 -30.33 13.38 -5.56
C LEU A 409 -31.71 13.25 -4.89
N LYS A 410 -32.76 13.17 -5.69
CA LYS A 410 -34.15 13.00 -5.22
C LYS A 410 -34.34 11.68 -4.47
N GLN A 411 -35.43 11.53 -3.72
CA GLN A 411 -35.79 10.22 -3.17
C GLN A 411 -36.54 9.42 -4.24
N LEU A 412 -36.16 8.16 -4.42
CA LEU A 412 -36.75 7.21 -5.38
C LEU A 412 -37.64 6.17 -4.70
#